data_AF-A0A2N4XJZ6-F1
#
_entry.id   AF-A0A2N4XJZ6-F1
#
_cell.length_a   1.000
_cell.length_b   1.000
_cell.length_c   1.000
_cell.angle_alpha   90.00
_cell.angle_beta   90.00
_cell.angle_gamma   90.00
#
_symmetry.space_group_name_H-M   'P 1'
#
loop_
_entity.id
_entity.type
_entity.pdbx_description
1 polymer ?
#
loop_
_entity_poly.entity_id
_entity_poly.type
_entity_poly.pdbx_seq_one_letter_code
_entity_poly.pdbx_strand_id
1 'polypeptide(L)'
;MRKLLIIALLALGACKNKKADLGDFDLQSFKTDRGGCEDKRVKLIEPLKDLRPKILGLTENQIVDNFGRYDYQILSRRNEKVFVYFLEKGPQCEQIQNPTNSRSMLLYFNAASLVKEVSFQNGGVIDTYK
;
A
#
# COMPACT_ATOMS: atom_id res chain seq x y z
N MET A 1 -35.65 -25.44 19.42
CA MET A 1 -35.44 -24.81 18.10
C MET A 1 -34.98 -23.35 18.19
N ARG A 2 -35.62 -22.48 18.98
CA ARG A 2 -35.23 -21.06 19.15
C ARG A 2 -33.81 -20.82 19.72
N LYS A 3 -33.29 -21.73 20.56
CA LYS A 3 -31.90 -21.68 21.07
C LYS A 3 -30.84 -22.08 20.03
N LEU A 4 -31.16 -22.97 19.09
CA LEU A 4 -30.26 -23.32 17.98
C LEU A 4 -30.07 -22.15 16.99
N LEU A 5 -31.13 -21.34 16.81
CA LEU A 5 -31.10 -20.17 15.94
C LEU A 5 -30.18 -19.05 16.47
N ILE A 6 -30.06 -18.91 17.79
CA ILE A 6 -29.13 -17.95 18.42
C ILE A 6 -27.67 -18.38 18.29
N ILE A 7 -27.38 -19.69 18.37
CA ILE A 7 -26.01 -20.21 18.22
C ILE A 7 -25.52 -20.05 16.76
N ALA A 8 -26.42 -20.24 15.78
CA ALA A 8 -26.11 -20.01 14.37
C ALA A 8 -25.82 -18.53 14.04
N LEU A 9 -26.44 -17.59 14.76
CA LEU A 9 -26.26 -16.15 14.52
C LEU A 9 -24.93 -15.61 15.07
N LEU A 10 -24.34 -16.24 16.09
CA LEU A 10 -23.03 -15.85 16.65
C LEU A 10 -21.83 -16.35 15.82
N ALA A 11 -22.01 -17.29 14.88
CA ALA A 11 -20.93 -17.86 14.09
C ALA A 11 -20.44 -16.94 12.95
N LEU A 12 -21.14 -15.84 12.64
CA LEU A 12 -20.83 -14.96 11.51
C LEU A 12 -19.82 -13.84 11.84
N GLY A 13 -19.36 -13.72 13.09
CA GLY A 13 -18.55 -12.58 13.55
C GLY A 13 -17.02 -12.74 13.53
N ALA A 14 -16.47 -13.89 13.10
CA ALA A 14 -15.07 -14.24 13.39
C ALA A 14 -14.04 -13.98 12.28
N CYS A 15 -14.38 -13.26 11.20
CA CYS A 15 -13.38 -12.82 10.23
C CYS A 15 -12.64 -11.57 10.73
N LYS A 16 -11.72 -11.73 11.69
CA LYS A 16 -10.72 -10.69 11.96
C LYS A 16 -9.70 -10.68 10.84
N ASN A 17 -9.60 -9.57 10.11
CA ASN A 17 -8.51 -9.34 9.16
C ASN A 17 -7.18 -9.38 9.93
N LYS A 18 -6.41 -10.45 9.73
CA LYS A 18 -5.07 -10.58 10.33
C LYS A 18 -4.17 -9.54 9.66
N LYS A 19 -3.54 -8.68 10.45
CA LYS A 19 -2.46 -7.81 9.96
C LYS A 19 -1.37 -8.68 9.31
N ALA A 20 -0.81 -8.19 8.21
CA ALA A 20 0.35 -8.84 7.60
C ALA A 20 1.51 -8.91 8.60
N ASP A 21 2.26 -9.99 8.57
CA ASP A 21 3.53 -10.09 9.28
C ASP A 21 4.62 -9.47 8.40
N LEU A 22 5.07 -8.27 8.76
CA LEU A 22 6.12 -7.53 8.06
C LEU A 22 7.43 -7.52 8.87
N GLY A 23 7.56 -8.35 9.91
CA GLY A 23 8.73 -8.35 10.80
C GLY A 23 8.98 -7.00 11.47
N ASP A 24 10.26 -6.63 11.60
CA ASP A 24 10.72 -5.43 12.31
C ASP A 24 10.76 -4.17 11.44
N PHE A 25 10.07 -4.17 10.30
CA PHE A 25 10.01 -2.96 9.46
C PHE A 25 9.35 -1.81 10.22
N ASP A 26 9.94 -0.62 10.13
CA ASP A 26 9.42 0.58 10.80
C ASP A 26 8.18 1.14 10.08
N LEU A 27 7.06 0.46 10.31
CA LEU A 27 5.74 0.83 9.79
C LEU A 27 5.30 2.20 10.30
N GLN A 28 5.74 2.61 11.49
CA GLN A 28 5.31 3.87 12.09
C GLN A 28 5.94 5.05 11.37
N SER A 29 7.25 5.02 11.13
CA SER A 29 7.95 6.04 10.34
C SER A 29 7.40 6.07 8.90
N PHE A 30 7.13 4.91 8.30
CA PHE A 30 6.58 4.85 6.94
C PHE A 30 5.18 5.49 6.85
N LYS A 31 4.28 5.16 7.78
CA LYS A 31 2.89 5.66 7.82
C LYS A 31 2.80 7.16 8.06
N THR A 32 3.67 7.68 8.91
CA THR A 32 3.61 9.10 9.31
C THR A 32 4.18 10.03 8.25
N ASP A 33 4.97 9.52 7.31
CA ASP A 33 5.61 10.29 6.24
C ASP A 33 4.79 10.27 4.94
N ARG A 34 3.56 10.79 4.99
CA ARG A 34 2.69 10.85 3.81
C ARG A 34 3.36 11.69 2.71
N GLY A 35 3.42 11.15 1.49
CA GLY A 35 4.11 11.77 0.35
C GLY A 35 5.63 11.70 0.37
N GLY A 36 6.25 11.10 1.39
CA GLY A 36 7.71 11.03 1.53
C GLY A 36 8.37 12.38 1.84
N CYS A 37 7.62 13.32 2.43
CA CYS A 37 8.01 14.72 2.60
C CYS A 37 8.83 15.01 3.87
N GLU A 38 8.98 14.05 4.77
CA GLU A 38 9.74 14.18 6.02
C GLU A 38 11.07 13.40 6.01
N ASP A 39 11.48 12.85 4.85
CA ASP A 39 12.68 12.02 4.65
C ASP A 39 12.74 10.76 5.53
N LYS A 40 11.63 10.36 6.15
CA LYS A 40 11.57 9.15 6.98
C LYS A 40 11.57 7.91 6.11
N ARG A 41 10.85 7.92 4.98
CA ARG A 41 10.79 6.80 4.02
C ARG A 41 12.10 6.56 3.28
N VAL A 42 12.93 7.58 3.09
CA VAL A 42 14.23 7.47 2.39
C VAL A 42 15.13 6.43 3.05
N LYS A 43 15.13 6.38 4.39
CA LYS A 43 15.92 5.43 5.19
C LYS A 43 15.36 4.01 5.15
N LEU A 44 14.13 3.84 4.67
CA LEU A 44 13.40 2.57 4.65
C LEU A 44 13.39 1.93 3.26
N ILE A 45 13.99 2.55 2.24
CA ILE A 45 13.90 2.07 0.85
C ILE A 45 14.47 0.67 0.68
N GLU A 46 15.70 0.41 1.15
CA GLU A 46 16.31 -0.93 1.00
C GLU A 46 15.57 -1.99 1.83
N PRO A 47 15.25 -1.76 3.13
CA PRO A 47 14.39 -2.68 3.89
C PRO A 47 13.02 -2.93 3.25
N LEU A 48 12.44 -1.91 2.59
CA LEU A 48 11.16 -2.03 1.91
C LEU A 48 11.24 -2.89 0.64
N LYS A 49 12.37 -2.86 -0.09
CA LYS A 49 12.61 -3.76 -1.21
C LYS A 49 12.69 -5.22 -0.74
N ASP A 50 13.35 -5.47 0.38
CA ASP A 50 13.46 -6.81 0.98
C ASP A 50 12.11 -7.35 1.47
N LEU A 51 11.16 -6.45 1.80
CA LEU A 51 9.79 -6.83 2.15
C LEU A 51 8.94 -7.30 0.96
N ARG A 52 9.38 -7.15 -0.29
CA ARG A 52 8.59 -7.49 -1.48
C ARG A 52 7.89 -8.86 -1.39
N PRO A 53 8.55 -9.97 -1.00
CA PRO A 53 7.89 -11.27 -0.89
C PRO A 53 6.75 -11.31 0.12
N LYS A 54 6.82 -10.50 1.19
CA LYS A 54 5.78 -10.41 2.22
C LYS A 54 4.62 -9.49 1.84
N ILE A 55 4.84 -8.58 0.88
CA ILE A 55 3.83 -7.65 0.36
C ILE A 55 2.96 -8.33 -0.71
N LEU A 56 3.54 -9.24 -1.50
CA LEU A 56 2.81 -10.01 -2.51
C LEU A 56 1.66 -10.81 -1.86
N GLY A 57 0.49 -10.77 -2.49
CA GLY A 57 -0.72 -11.44 -2.02
C GLY A 57 -1.47 -10.73 -0.89
N LEU A 58 -0.96 -9.61 -0.35
CA LEU A 58 -1.71 -8.82 0.62
C LEU A 58 -2.94 -8.18 -0.01
N THR A 59 -4.02 -8.12 0.77
CA THR A 59 -5.24 -7.39 0.41
C THR A 59 -5.04 -5.88 0.50
N GLU A 60 -5.86 -5.10 -0.19
CA GLU A 60 -5.89 -3.63 -0.05
C GLU A 60 -6.01 -3.17 1.41
N ASN A 61 -6.87 -3.82 2.20
CA ASN A 61 -7.05 -3.49 3.62
C ASN A 61 -5.78 -3.77 4.41
N GLN A 62 -5.11 -4.90 4.18
CA GLN A 62 -3.83 -5.18 4.83
C GLN A 62 -2.77 -4.16 4.42
N ILE A 63 -2.74 -3.72 3.17
CA ILE A 63 -1.83 -2.67 2.74
C ILE A 63 -2.11 -1.37 3.49
N VAL A 64 -3.36 -0.93 3.57
CA VAL A 64 -3.72 0.30 4.30
C VAL A 64 -3.45 0.17 5.80
N ASP A 65 -3.74 -0.99 6.40
CA ASP A 65 -3.50 -1.25 7.82
C ASP A 65 -2.00 -1.24 8.17
N ASN A 66 -1.12 -1.62 7.23
CA ASN A 66 0.32 -1.76 7.46
C ASN A 66 1.15 -0.58 6.96
N PHE A 67 0.87 -0.02 5.79
CA PHE A 67 1.62 1.08 5.19
C PHE A 67 0.90 2.43 5.31
N GLY A 68 -0.36 2.43 5.78
CA GLY A 68 -1.21 3.61 5.80
C GLY A 68 -1.87 3.84 4.45
N ARG A 69 -2.70 4.89 4.38
CA ARG A 69 -3.33 5.31 3.13
C ARG A 69 -2.25 5.62 2.10
N TYR A 70 -2.37 5.07 0.90
CA TYR A 70 -1.54 5.42 -0.25
C TYR A 70 -1.55 6.94 -0.48
N ASP A 71 -0.45 7.42 -1.07
CA ASP A 71 -0.32 8.83 -1.41
C ASP A 71 -1.20 9.17 -2.60
N TYR A 72 -1.18 8.28 -3.61
CA TYR A 72 -2.00 8.39 -4.82
C TYR A 72 -2.49 7.01 -5.30
N GLN A 73 -3.64 6.99 -5.96
CA GLN A 73 -4.19 5.79 -6.61
C GLN A 73 -4.50 6.13 -8.06
N ILE A 74 -4.18 5.18 -8.94
CA ILE A 74 -4.41 5.28 -10.37
C ILE A 74 -4.94 3.96 -10.93
N LEU A 75 -5.26 3.99 -12.22
CA LEU A 75 -5.47 2.81 -13.06
C LEU A 75 -4.32 2.72 -14.07
N SER A 76 -3.75 1.53 -14.24
CA SER A 76 -2.71 1.28 -15.26
C SER A 76 -3.30 1.23 -16.68
N ARG A 77 -2.45 1.12 -17.73
CA ARG A 77 -2.85 0.88 -19.13
C ARG A 77 -3.79 -0.31 -19.29
N ARG A 78 -3.68 -1.28 -18.38
CA ARG A 78 -4.45 -2.53 -18.37
C ARG A 78 -5.64 -2.47 -17.42
N ASN A 79 -6.04 -1.26 -17.01
CA ASN A 79 -7.12 -0.99 -16.07
C ASN A 79 -6.93 -1.67 -14.71
N GLU A 80 -5.68 -1.80 -14.28
CA GLU A 80 -5.34 -2.40 -12.99
C GLU A 80 -5.24 -1.30 -11.94
N LYS A 81 -5.82 -1.53 -10.76
CA LYS A 81 -5.66 -0.60 -9.64
C LYS A 81 -4.21 -0.60 -9.20
N VAL A 82 -3.63 0.59 -9.01
CA VAL A 82 -2.27 0.76 -8.50
C VAL A 82 -2.27 1.74 -7.33
N PHE A 83 -1.70 1.32 -6.21
CA PHE A 83 -1.37 2.24 -5.11
C PHE A 83 0.05 2.75 -5.28
N VAL A 84 0.23 4.06 -5.10
CA VAL A 84 1.53 4.74 -5.20
C VAL A 84 1.90 5.30 -3.84
N TYR A 85 3.12 4.98 -3.40
CA TYR A 85 3.77 5.56 -2.24
C TYR A 85 5.06 6.25 -2.68
N PHE A 86 5.16 7.56 -2.48
CA PHE A 86 6.39 8.31 -2.71
C PHE A 86 7.38 8.03 -1.55
N LEU A 87 8.65 7.82 -1.87
CA LEU A 87 9.67 7.38 -0.92
C LEU A 87 10.69 8.47 -0.56
N GLU A 88 10.65 9.60 -1.25
CA GLU A 88 11.54 10.74 -1.03
C GLU A 88 10.84 12.06 -1.36
N LYS A 89 11.43 13.17 -0.95
CA LYS A 89 10.92 14.51 -1.24
C LYS A 89 10.90 14.80 -2.74
N GLY A 90 9.90 15.57 -3.16
CA GLY A 90 9.80 16.10 -4.51
C GLY A 90 8.61 17.05 -4.65
N PRO A 91 8.28 17.48 -5.89
CA PRO A 91 7.16 18.39 -6.16
C PRO A 91 5.81 17.93 -5.58
N GLN A 92 5.64 16.62 -5.34
CA GLN A 92 4.42 16.08 -4.72
C GLN A 92 4.17 16.58 -3.29
N CYS A 93 5.19 17.13 -2.62
CA CYS A 93 5.08 17.66 -1.27
C CYS A 93 4.34 19.00 -1.21
N GLU A 94 4.33 19.76 -2.31
CA GLU A 94 3.52 20.97 -2.43
C GLU A 94 2.07 20.61 -2.76
N GLN A 95 1.89 19.74 -3.76
CA GLN A 95 0.59 19.17 -4.13
C GLN A 95 0.79 17.74 -4.62
N ILE A 96 0.04 16.78 -4.06
CA ILE A 96 0.29 15.36 -4.28
C ILE A 96 0.16 14.90 -5.74
N GLN A 97 -0.54 15.67 -6.58
CA GLN A 97 -0.72 15.41 -8.00
C GLN A 97 0.39 16.00 -8.89
N ASN A 98 1.33 16.77 -8.32
CA ASN A 98 2.41 17.36 -9.08
C ASN A 98 3.28 16.26 -9.73
N PRO A 99 3.61 16.39 -11.02
CA PRO A 99 4.60 15.53 -11.67
C PRO A 99 5.91 15.50 -10.89
N THR A 100 6.46 14.32 -10.67
CA THR A 100 7.62 14.15 -9.77
C THR A 100 8.46 12.98 -10.22
N ASN A 101 9.78 13.13 -10.15
CA ASN A 101 10.71 12.01 -10.36
C ASN A 101 11.11 11.31 -9.05
N SER A 102 10.41 11.57 -7.95
CA SER A 102 10.63 10.91 -6.66
C SER A 102 10.59 9.40 -6.81
N ARG A 103 11.58 8.69 -6.24
CA ARG A 103 11.52 7.25 -6.01
C ARG A 103 10.17 6.88 -5.38
N SER A 104 9.54 5.86 -5.92
CA SER A 104 8.17 5.47 -5.60
C SER A 104 8.05 3.96 -5.52
N MET A 105 7.22 3.48 -4.59
CA MET A 105 6.76 2.09 -4.53
C MET A 105 5.35 2.01 -5.11
N LEU A 106 5.16 1.13 -6.09
CA LEU A 106 3.90 0.90 -6.77
C LEU A 106 3.41 -0.51 -6.49
N LEU A 107 2.16 -0.62 -6.04
CA LEU A 107 1.51 -1.88 -5.74
C LEU A 107 0.40 -2.11 -6.75
N TYR A 108 0.59 -3.08 -7.65
CA TYR A 108 -0.42 -3.45 -8.64
C TYR A 108 -1.33 -4.52 -8.05
N PHE A 109 -2.64 -4.30 -8.16
CA PHE A 109 -3.64 -5.22 -7.66
C PHE A 109 -4.25 -6.05 -8.81
N ASN A 110 -4.51 -7.33 -8.53
CA ASN A 110 -5.30 -8.17 -9.42
C ASN A 110 -6.81 -7.93 -9.23
N ALA A 111 -7.63 -8.61 -10.03
CA ALA A 111 -9.09 -8.50 -9.96
C ALA A 111 -9.69 -8.95 -8.60
N ALA A 112 -8.96 -9.75 -7.81
CA ALA A 112 -9.34 -10.18 -6.47
C ALA A 112 -8.87 -9.21 -5.37
N SER A 113 -8.38 -8.01 -5.73
CA SER A 113 -7.88 -6.99 -4.80
C SER A 113 -6.67 -7.46 -3.96
N LEU A 114 -5.84 -8.34 -4.55
CA LEU A 114 -4.57 -8.78 -3.97
C LEU A 114 -3.40 -8.15 -4.71
N VAL A 115 -2.34 -7.79 -3.99
CA VAL A 115 -1.10 -7.32 -4.60
C VAL A 115 -0.48 -8.44 -5.44
N LYS A 116 -0.33 -8.22 -6.75
CA LYS A 116 0.32 -9.15 -7.67
C LYS A 116 1.73 -8.73 -8.06
N GLU A 117 2.07 -7.45 -7.91
CA GLU A 117 3.38 -6.90 -8.25
C GLU A 117 3.72 -5.73 -7.33
N VAL A 118 5.00 -5.64 -6.96
CA VAL A 118 5.60 -4.52 -6.21
C VAL A 118 6.74 -3.98 -7.04
N SER A 119 6.56 -2.78 -7.60
CA SER A 119 7.56 -2.10 -8.42
C SER A 119 8.18 -0.92 -7.66
N PHE A 120 9.47 -0.69 -7.90
CA PHE A 120 10.20 0.47 -7.40
C PHE A 120 10.77 1.21 -8.60
N GLN A 121 10.39 2.47 -8.77
CA GLN A 121 10.76 3.28 -9.93
C GLN A 121 10.85 4.75 -9.56
N ASN A 122 11.40 5.56 -10.45
CA ASN A 122 11.35 7.01 -10.33
C ASN A 122 10.01 7.51 -10.88
N GLY A 123 9.38 8.37 -10.11
CA GLY A 123 8.09 8.98 -10.37
C GLY A 123 6.87 8.11 -10.12
N GLY A 124 5.74 8.78 -9.96
CA GLY A 124 4.43 8.15 -10.00
C GLY A 124 4.05 7.86 -11.46
N VAL A 125 3.18 6.87 -11.71
CA VAL A 125 2.80 6.53 -13.10
C VAL A 125 2.09 7.69 -13.82
N ILE A 126 1.82 8.82 -13.16
CA ILE A 126 1.36 10.07 -13.79
C ILE A 126 2.31 10.49 -14.94
N ASP A 127 3.61 10.18 -14.85
CA ASP A 127 4.60 10.60 -15.86
C ASP A 127 4.74 9.64 -17.05
N THR A 128 4.08 8.47 -17.02
CA THR A 128 4.19 7.46 -18.09
C THR A 128 3.01 7.48 -19.08
N TYR A 129 2.09 8.45 -18.97
CA TYR A 129 0.92 8.60 -19.85
C TYR A 129 0.74 10.00 -20.43
N LYS A 130 1.76 10.86 -20.38
CA LYS A 130 1.87 11.97 -21.34
C LYS A 130 2.50 11.48 -22.63
#